data_AF-A0A0V8QIK4-F1
#
_entry.id   AF-A0A0V8QIK4-F1
#
_cell.length_a   1.000
_cell.length_b   1.000
_cell.length_c   1.000
_cell.angle_alpha   90.00
_cell.angle_beta   90.00
_cell.angle_gamma   90.00
#
_symmetry.space_group_name_H-M   'P 1'
#
loop_
_entity.id
_entity.type
_entity.pdbx_description
1 polymer ?
#
loop_
_entity_poly.entity_id
_entity_poly.type
_entity_poly.pdbx_seq_one_letter_code
_entity_poly.pdbx_strand_id
1 'polypeptide(L)'
;MSSNSNLDPYERLANEIILQAVKDYRDANKKLKKGRRNKDAEITKSECLNFFRSRWFSTLTDIDPEFLITKLDEEDDSHDS
;
A
#
# COMPACT_ATOMS: atom_id res chain seq x y z
N MET A 1 22.74 -15.08 -12.13
CA MET A 1 21.53 -14.44 -11.59
C MET A 1 21.52 -14.75 -10.11
N SER A 2 21.96 -13.81 -9.27
CA SER A 2 22.10 -14.03 -7.84
C SER A 2 20.72 -14.23 -7.24
N SER A 3 20.46 -15.42 -6.71
CA SER A 3 19.26 -15.71 -5.93
C SER A 3 19.19 -14.70 -4.79
N ASN A 4 18.13 -13.88 -4.76
CA ASN A 4 17.73 -13.11 -3.58
C ASN A 4 17.30 -14.11 -2.49
N SER A 5 18.23 -14.90 -1.96
CA SER A 5 18.01 -16.01 -1.03
C SER A 5 18.58 -15.72 0.36
N ASN A 6 18.73 -14.44 0.75
CA ASN A 6 19.33 -14.08 2.03
C ASN A 6 18.52 -13.05 2.85
N LEU A 7 17.25 -12.81 2.52
CA LEU A 7 16.31 -12.18 3.45
C LEU A 7 15.79 -13.23 4.42
N ASP A 8 15.77 -12.84 5.71
CA ASP A 8 15.15 -13.62 6.77
C ASP A 8 13.68 -13.93 6.43
N PRO A 9 13.14 -15.13 6.75
CA PRO A 9 11.76 -15.49 6.44
C PRO A 9 10.72 -14.49 6.97
N TYR A 10 10.96 -13.85 8.11
CA TYR A 10 10.07 -12.84 8.67
C TYR A 10 10.17 -11.52 7.91
N GLU A 11 11.37 -11.15 7.47
CA GLU A 11 11.59 -9.97 6.63
C GLU A 11 10.88 -10.11 5.27
N ARG A 12 10.93 -11.31 4.67
CA ARG A 12 10.16 -11.62 3.46
C ARG A 12 8.67 -11.46 3.70
N LEU A 13 8.15 -12.04 4.79
CA LEU A 13 6.74 -11.96 5.11
C LEU A 13 6.29 -10.52 5.35
N ALA A 14 7.09 -9.74 6.08
CA ALA A 14 6.85 -8.32 6.32
C ALA A 14 6.73 -7.55 5.00
N ASN A 15 7.69 -7.77 4.10
CA ASN A 15 7.69 -7.15 2.78
C ASN A 15 6.45 -7.54 1.96
N GLU A 16 6.06 -8.81 1.93
CA GLU A 16 4.86 -9.26 1.21
C GLU A 16 3.57 -8.63 1.77
N ILE A 17 3.45 -8.50 3.09
CA ILE A 17 2.29 -7.84 3.72
C ILE A 17 2.22 -6.37 3.28
N ILE A 18 3.35 -5.66 3.30
CA ILE A 18 3.42 -4.26 2.90
C ILE A 18 3.08 -4.10 1.40
N LEU A 19 3.67 -4.93 0.53
CA LEU A 19 3.42 -4.91 -0.91
C LEU A 19 1.95 -5.18 -1.24
N GLN A 20 1.32 -6.12 -0.53
CA GLN A 20 -0.09 -6.42 -0.71
C GLN A 20 -0.97 -5.22 -0.31
N ALA A 21 -0.69 -4.58 0.83
CA ALA A 21 -1.43 -3.38 1.26
C ALA A 21 -1.29 -2.21 0.26
N VAL A 22 -0.10 -2.02 -0.32
CA VAL A 22 0.14 -1.02 -1.37
C VAL A 22 -0.69 -1.32 -2.63
N LYS A 23 -0.76 -2.59 -3.03
CA LYS A 23 -1.56 -3.01 -4.18
C LYS A 23 -3.06 -2.78 -3.95
N ASP A 24 -3.55 -3.14 -2.77
CA ASP A 24 -4.96 -2.96 -2.41
C ASP A 24 -5.35 -1.47 -2.37
N TYR A 25 -4.46 -0.60 -1.88
CA TYR A 25 -4.65 0.85 -1.91
C TYR A 25 -4.77 1.38 -3.35
N ARG A 26 -3.84 1.03 -4.24
CA ARG A 26 -3.87 1.44 -5.66
C ARG A 26 -5.14 0.97 -6.36
N ASP A 27 -5.54 -0.28 -6.13
CA ASP A 27 -6.75 -0.84 -6.74
C ASP A 27 -8.03 -0.16 -6.23
N ALA A 28 -8.07 0.18 -4.94
CA ALA A 28 -9.16 0.96 -4.35
C ALA A 28 -9.24 2.37 -4.96
N ASN A 29 -8.11 3.10 -5.04
CA ASN A 29 -8.07 4.42 -5.66
C ASN A 29 -8.52 4.40 -7.13
N LYS A 30 -8.02 3.46 -7.93
CA LYS A 30 -8.45 3.27 -9.34
C LYS A 30 -9.94 3.01 -9.47
N LYS A 31 -10.55 2.27 -8.54
CA LYS A 31 -11.99 2.02 -8.51
C LYS A 31 -12.78 3.28 -8.15
N LEU A 32 -12.30 4.08 -7.20
CA LEU A 32 -12.96 5.32 -6.77
C LEU A 32 -12.92 6.40 -7.84
N LYS A 33 -11.82 6.50 -8.62
CA LYS A 33 -11.71 7.44 -9.75
C LYS A 33 -12.73 7.19 -10.87
N LYS A 34 -13.19 5.94 -11.07
CA LYS A 34 -14.17 5.57 -12.12
C LYS A 34 -15.60 6.10 -11.90
N GLY A 35 -15.82 6.94 -10.88
CA GLY A 35 -17.02 7.78 -10.77
C GLY A 35 -18.30 7.07 -10.29
N ARG A 36 -18.25 5.77 -9.98
CA ARG A 36 -19.36 5.08 -9.30
C ARG A 36 -19.04 4.96 -7.81
N ARG A 37 -20.00 5.29 -6.93
CA ARG A 37 -19.88 5.03 -5.48
C ARG A 37 -19.54 3.56 -5.28
N ASN A 38 -18.34 3.30 -4.77
CA ASN A 38 -17.85 1.97 -4.49
C ASN A 38 -17.48 1.91 -3.01
N LYS A 39 -18.47 1.52 -2.19
CA LYS A 39 -18.30 1.43 -0.73
C LYS A 39 -17.19 0.47 -0.34
N ASP A 40 -17.05 -0.64 -1.06
CA ASP A 40 -16.00 -1.62 -0.78
C ASP A 40 -14.61 -0.99 -1.01
N ALA A 41 -14.44 -0.23 -2.10
CA ALA A 41 -13.20 0.50 -2.36
C ALA A 41 -12.94 1.62 -1.33
N GLU A 42 -13.99 2.32 -0.84
CA GLU A 42 -13.84 3.30 0.25
C GLU A 42 -13.36 2.63 1.55
N ILE A 43 -13.95 1.47 1.88
CA ILE A 43 -13.56 0.67 3.06
C ILE A 43 -12.13 0.17 2.91
N THR A 44 -11.78 -0.46 1.79
CA THR A 44 -10.41 -0.95 1.54
C THR A 44 -9.39 0.18 1.63
N LYS A 45 -9.67 1.34 1.01
CA LYS A 45 -8.79 2.51 1.12
C LYS A 45 -8.59 2.93 2.57
N SER A 46 -9.67 2.99 3.35
CA SER A 46 -9.61 3.34 4.79
C SER A 46 -8.81 2.32 5.61
N GLU A 47 -9.00 1.02 5.36
CA GLU A 47 -8.27 -0.05 6.02
C GLU A 47 -6.77 0.01 5.72
N CYS A 48 -6.38 0.25 4.46
CA CYS A 48 -4.98 0.43 4.08
C CYS A 48 -4.37 1.66 4.76
N LEU A 49 -5.07 2.80 4.80
CA LEU A 49 -4.59 4.00 5.50
C LEU A 49 -4.40 3.76 7.01
N ASN A 50 -5.35 3.05 7.64
CA ASN A 50 -5.23 2.66 9.05
C ASN A 50 -4.05 1.71 9.28
N PHE A 51 -3.83 0.76 8.36
CA PHE A 51 -2.68 -0.13 8.40
C PHE A 51 -1.36 0.64 8.30
N PHE A 52 -1.18 1.52 7.31
CA PHE A 52 0.05 2.30 7.14
C PHE A 52 0.34 3.18 8.36
N ARG A 53 -0.68 3.79 8.96
CA ARG A 53 -0.53 4.63 10.18
C ARG A 53 -0.47 3.81 11.48
N SER A 54 -0.56 2.49 11.40
CA SER A 54 -0.54 1.64 12.58
C SER A 54 0.88 1.46 13.11
N ARG A 55 0.99 1.24 14.42
CA ARG A 55 2.25 0.84 15.06
C ARG A 55 2.84 -0.45 14.46
N TRP A 56 1.98 -1.33 13.94
CA TRP A 56 2.40 -2.58 13.32
C TRP A 56 3.18 -2.33 12.02
N PHE A 57 2.74 -1.39 11.19
CA PHE A 57 3.48 -0.99 9.98
C PHE A 57 4.89 -0.47 10.33
N SER A 58 5.00 0.42 11.32
CA SER A 58 6.31 0.90 11.81
C SER A 58 7.18 -0.17 12.47
N THR A 59 6.61 -1.35 12.78
CA THR A 59 7.38 -2.50 13.28
C THR A 59 7.91 -3.34 12.12
N LEU A 60 7.20 -3.36 10.99
CA LEU A 60 7.57 -4.12 9.79
C LEU A 60 8.53 -3.36 8.88
N THR A 61 8.56 -2.03 8.94
CA THR A 61 9.40 -1.19 8.08
C THR A 61 9.71 0.17 8.70
N ASP A 62 10.85 0.74 8.31
CA ASP A 62 11.28 2.10 8.67
C ASP A 62 10.76 3.18 7.71
N ILE A 63 9.91 2.81 6.74
CA ILE A 63 9.31 3.75 5.80
C ILE A 63 8.36 4.70 6.55
N ASP A 64 8.48 6.00 6.29
CA ASP A 64 7.51 6.99 6.77
C ASP A 64 6.15 6.75 6.08
N PRO A 65 5.09 6.44 6.84
CA PRO A 65 3.78 6.12 6.27
C PRO A 65 3.14 7.31 5.53
N GLU A 66 3.35 8.55 5.97
CA GLU A 66 2.77 9.71 5.27
C GLU A 66 3.48 9.97 3.95
N PHE A 67 4.80 9.72 3.89
CA PHE A 67 5.55 9.76 2.64
C PHE A 67 5.05 8.69 1.65
N LEU A 68 4.82 7.45 2.12
CA LEU A 68 4.28 6.38 1.29
C LEU A 68 2.89 6.75 0.74
N ILE A 69 1.97 7.22 1.58
CA ILE A 69 0.61 7.58 1.17
C ILE A 69 0.65 8.71 0.13
N THR A 70 1.45 9.75 0.36
CA THR A 70 1.62 10.86 -0.58
C THR A 70 2.10 10.37 -1.95
N LYS A 71 3.08 9.47 -1.97
CA LYS A 71 3.59 8.90 -3.23
C LYS A 71 2.55 8.06 -3.97
N LEU A 72 1.71 7.32 -3.25
CA LEU A 72 0.65 6.52 -3.85
C LEU A 72 -0.45 7.40 -4.46
N ASP A 73 -0.82 8.49 -3.79
CA ASP A 73 -1.79 9.44 -4.34
C ASP A 73 -1.23 10.20 -5.56
N GLU A 74 0.04 10.63 -5.53
CA GLU A 74 0.73 11.22 -6.69
C GLU A 74 0.81 10.26 -7.89
N GLU A 75 1.13 8.99 -7.65
CA GLU A 75 1.17 7.96 -8.71
C GLU A 75 -0.18 7.84 -9.42
N ASP A 76 -1.27 7.79 -8.65
CA ASP A 76 -2.61 7.68 -9.21
C ASP A 76 -3.00 8.92 -10.03
N ASP A 77 -2.54 10.12 -9.67
CA ASP A 77 -2.82 11.35 -10.42
C ASP A 77 -2.01 11.45 -11.72
N SER A 78 -0.80 10.88 -11.75
CA SER A 78 0.09 10.93 -12.92
C SER A 78 -0.29 10.01 -14.09
N HIS A 79 -1.14 9.00 -13.85
CA HIS A 79 -1.57 8.03 -14.89
C HIS A 79 -2.82 8.45 -15.69
N ASP A 80 -3.30 9.69 -15.50
CA ASP A 80 -4.49 10.26 -16.15
C ASP A 80 -4.15 11.49 -17.03
N SER A 81 -2.89 11.66 -17.45
CA SER A 81 -2.44 12.70 -18.39
C SER A 81 -1.96 12.12 -19.72
#